data_AF-A0A947A8Q8-F1
#
_entry.id   AF-A0A947A8Q8-F1
#
_cell.length_a   1.000
_cell.length_b   1.000
_cell.length_c   1.000
_cell.angle_alpha   90.00
_cell.angle_beta   90.00
_cell.angle_gamma   90.00
#
_symmetry.space_group_name_H-M   'P 1'
#
loop_
_entity.id
_entity.type
_entity.pdbx_description
1 polymer ?
#
loop_
_entity_poly.entity_id
_entity_poly.type
_entity_poly.pdbx_seq_one_letter_code
_entity_poly.pdbx_strand_id
1 'polypeptide(L)'
;MASIVDLFVDILPLGELGFRDVLNTEGRPPYRSSDMLKMYLYGYKNKLRSSRQLEHACKVNLEVIWLLKGLRPSARKIVYFRKDNPKSFKLAFRYFVGLLKDWELIEGETIAIDSFKIRAQNALKNNFNQNKIDLNIAFIDGKIKEYQEQLDEGDGDSDHQEIEDKIAYQESKKEKYRNIEKQLQQSGEKQISLSDPDAKSVVLHRNIVNVGYNIQAGCDAKNKLFVNNDTGTVNDTHALSPIALDAKELLRVESMRTLTDKGYTTAKHLDICTKNGITPYSSPKDHSSKHNGLYPMIDFKYDKIKDIYTCPADQVLSTNGSVYDKAGHKVKHYNNRQACKVYHLRELCTKNKNGRFIERSIYQGAMDDNKKRVEENPG
;
A
#
# COMPACT_ATOMS: atom_id res chain seq x y z
N MET A 1 -10.93 10.35 -32.58
CA MET A 1 -10.46 10.17 -31.18
C MET A 1 -9.20 10.98 -30.87
N ALA A 2 -8.20 10.97 -31.75
CA ALA A 2 -6.99 11.79 -31.59
C ALA A 2 -7.28 13.29 -31.31
N SER A 3 -8.30 13.86 -31.95
CA SER A 3 -8.73 15.25 -31.70
C SER A 3 -9.15 15.54 -30.25
N ILE A 4 -9.76 14.59 -29.53
CA ILE A 4 -10.13 14.79 -28.11
C ILE A 4 -8.86 14.82 -27.24
N VAL A 5 -7.89 13.95 -27.53
CA VAL A 5 -6.60 13.94 -26.83
C VAL A 5 -5.82 15.22 -27.11
N ASP A 6 -5.85 15.69 -28.35
CA ASP A 6 -5.22 16.94 -28.77
C ASP A 6 -5.77 18.13 -27.98
N LEU A 7 -7.09 18.31 -28.01
CA LEU A 7 -7.79 19.36 -27.28
C LEU A 7 -7.55 19.27 -25.77
N PHE A 8 -7.63 18.07 -25.19
CA PHE A 8 -7.42 17.90 -23.76
C PHE A 8 -6.00 18.28 -23.33
N VAL A 9 -4.97 17.89 -24.10
CA VAL A 9 -3.59 18.27 -23.73
C VAL A 9 -3.35 19.77 -23.93
N ASP A 10 -3.98 20.40 -24.91
CA ASP A 10 -3.81 21.83 -25.18
C ASP A 10 -4.43 22.71 -24.09
N ILE A 11 -5.43 22.23 -23.34
CA ILE A 11 -6.00 22.95 -22.19
C ILE A 11 -5.19 22.76 -20.89
N LEU A 12 -4.25 21.81 -20.83
CA LEU A 12 -3.50 21.55 -19.61
C LEU A 12 -2.43 22.65 -19.38
N PRO A 13 -2.32 23.20 -18.16
CA PRO A 13 -1.24 24.14 -17.82
C PRO A 13 0.08 23.37 -17.61
N LEU A 14 0.66 22.84 -18.70
CA LEU A 14 1.78 21.87 -18.65
C LEU A 14 2.97 22.36 -17.82
N GLY A 15 3.31 23.66 -17.90
CA GLY A 15 4.40 24.25 -17.12
C GLY A 15 4.14 24.20 -15.60
N GLU A 16 2.92 24.50 -15.17
CA GLU A 16 2.50 24.44 -13.76
C GLU A 16 2.42 22.99 -13.26
N LEU A 17 2.03 22.07 -14.15
CA LEU A 17 2.02 20.63 -13.87
C LEU A 17 3.44 20.04 -13.84
N GLY A 18 4.48 20.83 -14.09
CA GLY A 18 5.88 20.43 -13.99
C GLY A 18 6.43 19.73 -15.23
N PHE A 19 5.75 19.80 -16.37
CA PHE A 19 6.36 19.43 -17.65
C PHE A 19 7.32 20.53 -18.07
N ARG A 20 8.58 20.17 -18.34
CA ARG A 20 9.63 21.11 -18.72
C ARG A 20 10.14 20.77 -20.11
N ASP A 21 9.92 21.68 -21.03
CA ASP A 21 10.56 21.61 -22.34
C ASP A 21 11.99 22.13 -22.19
N VAL A 22 12.95 21.21 -22.32
CA VAL A 22 14.37 21.59 -22.40
C VAL A 22 14.58 22.16 -23.79
N LEU A 23 15.08 23.38 -23.94
CA LEU A 23 15.53 23.87 -25.24
C LEU A 23 17.01 23.53 -25.38
N ASN A 24 17.37 22.72 -26.38
CA ASN A 24 18.77 22.49 -26.70
C ASN A 24 19.29 23.67 -27.52
N THR A 25 20.47 24.18 -27.16
CA THR A 25 21.19 25.21 -27.93
C THR A 25 21.82 24.64 -29.20
N GLU A 26 22.09 23.32 -29.25
CA GLU A 26 22.67 22.63 -30.39
C GLU A 26 22.03 21.26 -30.65
N GLY A 27 22.07 20.80 -31.91
CA GLY A 27 21.52 19.51 -32.34
C GLY A 27 20.01 19.53 -32.63
N ARG A 28 19.42 18.34 -32.82
CA ARG A 28 17.98 18.22 -33.10
C ARG A 28 17.17 18.71 -31.89
N PRO A 29 16.23 19.66 -32.07
CA PRO A 29 15.38 20.12 -30.99
C PRO A 29 14.65 18.95 -30.33
N PRO A 30 14.56 18.92 -28.99
CA PRO A 30 13.83 17.88 -28.30
C PRO A 30 12.33 17.99 -28.58
N TYR A 31 11.64 16.86 -28.40
CA TYR A 31 10.19 16.80 -28.54
C TYR A 31 9.53 17.63 -27.42
N ARG A 32 8.47 18.37 -27.77
CA ARG A 32 7.67 19.08 -26.78
C ARG A 32 6.95 18.08 -25.87
N SER A 33 6.81 18.46 -24.60
CA SER A 33 6.15 17.65 -23.59
C SER A 33 4.67 17.40 -23.94
N SER A 34 4.01 18.37 -24.58
CA SER A 34 2.64 18.24 -25.09
C SER A 34 2.51 17.10 -26.09
N ASP A 35 3.38 17.04 -27.10
CA ASP A 35 3.37 15.99 -28.13
C ASP A 35 3.60 14.60 -27.50
N MET A 36 4.58 14.51 -26.58
CA MET A 36 4.88 13.27 -25.88
C MET A 36 3.71 12.82 -24.97
N LEU A 37 3.03 13.75 -24.31
CA LEU A 37 1.85 13.46 -23.48
C LEU A 37 0.66 13.01 -24.34
N LYS A 38 0.39 13.68 -25.46
CA LYS A 38 -0.66 13.29 -26.45
C LYS A 38 -0.47 11.85 -26.89
N MET A 39 0.75 11.47 -27.24
CA MET A 39 1.09 10.09 -27.60
C MET A 39 0.81 9.10 -26.45
N TYR A 40 1.17 9.43 -25.21
CA TYR A 40 0.90 8.55 -24.07
C TYR A 40 -0.59 8.35 -23.80
N LEU A 41 -1.38 9.44 -23.82
CA LEU A 41 -2.83 9.37 -23.62
C LEU A 41 -3.53 8.59 -24.74
N TYR A 42 -3.14 8.84 -25.99
CA TYR A 42 -3.61 8.06 -27.13
C TYR A 42 -3.27 6.57 -26.95
N GLY A 43 -2.04 6.28 -26.53
CA GLY A 43 -1.57 4.93 -26.29
C GLY A 43 -2.35 4.19 -25.22
N TYR A 44 -2.58 4.83 -24.07
CA TYR A 44 -3.36 4.24 -22.98
C TYR A 44 -4.79 3.90 -23.39
N LYS A 45 -5.45 4.81 -24.12
CA LYS A 45 -6.81 4.57 -24.64
C LYS A 45 -6.85 3.40 -25.63
N ASN A 46 -5.84 3.29 -26.50
CA ASN A 46 -5.76 2.28 -27.55
C ASN A 46 -4.98 1.01 -27.14
N LYS A 47 -4.69 0.84 -25.85
CA LYS A 47 -3.94 -0.33 -25.31
C LYS A 47 -2.52 -0.49 -25.89
N LEU A 48 -1.92 0.57 -26.45
CA LEU A 48 -0.53 0.62 -26.88
C LEU A 48 0.36 0.98 -25.68
N ARG A 49 0.78 -0.03 -24.92
CA ARG A 49 1.41 0.16 -23.60
C ARG A 49 2.93 0.17 -23.63
N SER A 50 3.55 -0.45 -24.64
CA SER A 50 5.02 -0.47 -24.73
C SER A 50 5.55 0.69 -25.56
N SER A 51 6.73 1.18 -25.21
CA SER A 51 7.40 2.25 -25.96
C SER A 51 7.72 1.85 -27.40
N ARG A 52 7.98 0.56 -27.67
CA ARG A 52 8.17 0.04 -29.03
C ARG A 52 6.87 0.05 -29.84
N GLN A 53 5.74 -0.30 -29.23
CA GLN A 53 4.43 -0.18 -29.88
C GLN A 53 4.10 1.27 -30.19
N LEU A 54 4.39 2.20 -29.27
CA LEU A 54 4.19 3.64 -29.49
C LEU A 54 5.10 4.16 -30.62
N GLU A 55 6.39 3.80 -30.61
CA GLU A 55 7.31 4.15 -31.70
C GLU A 55 6.81 3.61 -33.05
N HIS A 56 6.37 2.36 -33.09
CA HIS A 56 5.83 1.76 -34.31
C HIS A 56 4.56 2.49 -34.77
N ALA A 57 3.65 2.82 -33.85
CA ALA A 57 2.44 3.57 -34.15
C ALA A 57 2.73 4.95 -34.74
N CYS A 58 3.79 5.64 -34.29
CA CYS A 58 4.24 6.90 -34.89
C CYS A 58 4.67 6.77 -36.37
N LYS A 59 4.93 5.55 -36.85
CA LYS A 59 5.36 5.28 -38.24
C LYS A 59 4.21 4.81 -39.13
N VAL A 60 3.21 4.11 -38.58
CA VAL A 60 2.19 3.40 -39.38
C VAL A 60 0.75 3.81 -39.08
N ASN A 61 0.47 4.42 -37.92
CA ASN A 61 -0.90 4.78 -37.53
C ASN A 61 -1.20 6.24 -37.91
N LEU A 62 -2.16 6.42 -38.81
CA LEU A 62 -2.52 7.74 -39.35
C LEU A 62 -2.99 8.73 -38.27
N GLU A 63 -3.75 8.27 -37.26
CA GLU A 63 -4.19 9.13 -36.17
C GLU A 63 -3.02 9.62 -35.32
N VAL A 64 -2.02 8.76 -35.04
CA VAL A 64 -0.82 9.14 -34.29
C VAL A 64 0.08 10.07 -35.11
N ILE A 65 0.24 9.78 -36.41
CA ILE A 65 1.00 10.64 -37.33
C ILE A 65 0.38 12.04 -37.37
N TRP A 66 -0.94 12.14 -37.46
CA TRP A 66 -1.67 13.41 -37.42
C TRP A 66 -1.49 14.10 -36.06
N LEU A 67 -1.73 13.39 -34.95
CA LEU A 67 -1.65 13.91 -33.58
C LEU A 67 -0.28 14.47 -33.24
N LEU A 68 0.78 13.83 -33.75
CA LEU A 68 2.17 14.23 -33.52
C LEU A 68 2.76 15.04 -34.67
N LYS A 69 1.95 15.49 -35.64
CA LYS A 69 2.41 16.31 -36.78
C LYS A 69 3.60 15.67 -37.53
N GLY A 70 3.59 14.35 -37.67
CA GLY A 70 4.64 13.56 -38.33
C GLY A 70 5.89 13.28 -37.48
N LEU A 71 5.92 13.69 -36.20
CA LEU A 71 7.04 13.37 -35.31
C LEU A 71 7.13 11.85 -35.06
N ARG A 72 8.36 11.34 -34.99
CA ARG A 72 8.66 9.91 -34.80
C ARG A 72 9.65 9.69 -33.65
N PRO A 73 9.24 9.89 -32.39
CA PRO A 73 10.09 9.61 -31.23
C PRO A 73 10.53 8.14 -31.20
N SER A 74 11.80 7.89 -30.92
CA SER A 74 12.29 6.52 -30.72
C SER A 74 11.82 5.96 -29.37
N ALA A 75 11.71 4.64 -29.24
CA ALA A 75 11.27 3.99 -28.00
C ALA A 75 12.09 4.43 -26.78
N ARG A 76 13.38 4.73 -26.95
CA ARG A 76 14.24 5.28 -25.90
C ARG A 76 13.71 6.62 -25.40
N LYS A 77 13.48 7.59 -26.30
CA LYS A 77 12.97 8.92 -25.93
C LYS A 77 11.59 8.85 -25.27
N ILE A 78 10.74 7.95 -25.75
CA ILE A 78 9.44 7.66 -25.14
C ILE A 78 9.60 7.24 -23.68
N VAL A 79 10.44 6.25 -23.39
CA VAL A 79 10.68 5.75 -22.03
C VAL A 79 11.23 6.84 -21.11
N TYR A 80 12.23 7.60 -21.56
CA TYR A 80 12.82 8.67 -20.74
C TYR A 80 11.80 9.74 -20.38
N PHE A 81 10.94 10.16 -21.32
CA PHE A 81 9.90 11.14 -21.02
C PHE A 81 9.00 10.72 -19.86
N ARG A 82 8.54 9.46 -19.83
CA ARG A 82 7.73 8.96 -18.70
C ARG A 82 8.55 8.80 -17.41
N LYS A 83 9.79 8.33 -17.52
CA LYS A 83 10.69 8.13 -16.38
C LYS A 83 11.01 9.45 -15.67
N ASP A 84 11.18 10.53 -16.44
CA ASP A 84 11.66 11.81 -15.93
C ASP A 84 10.51 12.74 -15.47
N ASN A 85 9.26 12.41 -15.82
CA ASN A 85 8.07 13.22 -15.50
C ASN A 85 6.99 12.52 -14.62
N PRO A 86 7.30 11.59 -13.69
CA PRO A 86 6.26 10.80 -13.00
C PRO A 86 5.32 11.67 -12.15
N LYS A 87 5.84 12.72 -11.51
CA LYS A 87 5.04 13.69 -10.75
C LYS A 87 4.11 14.48 -11.67
N SER A 88 4.59 14.88 -12.84
CA SER A 88 3.81 15.64 -13.82
C SER A 88 2.66 14.83 -14.40
N PHE A 89 2.85 13.53 -14.64
CA PHE A 89 1.74 12.62 -14.99
C PHE A 89 0.69 12.52 -13.87
N LYS A 90 1.12 12.41 -12.60
CA LYS A 90 0.20 12.41 -11.45
C LYS A 90 -0.59 13.72 -11.36
N LEU A 91 0.07 14.85 -11.55
CA LEU A 91 -0.57 16.17 -11.52
C LEU A 91 -1.53 16.37 -12.70
N ALA A 92 -1.19 15.92 -13.91
CA ALA A 92 -2.10 15.96 -15.06
C ALA A 92 -3.37 15.14 -14.81
N PHE A 93 -3.24 13.96 -14.20
CA PHE A 93 -4.40 13.16 -13.79
C PHE A 93 -5.23 13.87 -12.72
N ARG A 94 -4.60 14.49 -11.71
CA ARG A 94 -5.30 15.29 -10.69
C ARG A 94 -6.04 16.49 -11.30
N TYR A 95 -5.44 17.17 -12.27
CA TYR A 95 -6.08 18.26 -12.99
C TYR A 95 -7.33 17.77 -13.74
N PHE A 96 -7.24 16.61 -14.39
CA PHE A 96 -8.39 15.98 -15.03
C PHE A 96 -9.53 15.70 -14.04
N VAL A 97 -9.21 15.19 -12.85
CA VAL A 97 -10.21 14.97 -11.79
C VAL A 97 -10.83 16.29 -11.31
N GLY A 98 -10.02 17.35 -11.20
CA GLY A 98 -10.51 18.71 -10.91
C GLY A 98 -11.51 19.20 -11.95
N LEU A 99 -11.21 19.04 -13.24
CA LEU A 99 -12.14 19.38 -14.33
C LEU A 99 -13.45 18.58 -14.24
N LEU A 100 -13.37 17.29 -13.95
CA LEU A 100 -14.56 16.45 -13.77
C LEU A 100 -15.42 16.93 -12.59
N LYS A 101 -14.79 17.47 -11.53
CA LYS A 101 -15.51 18.10 -10.41
C LYS A 101 -16.19 19.41 -10.85
N ASP A 102 -15.47 20.27 -11.57
CA ASP A 102 -16.00 21.55 -12.07
C ASP A 102 -17.17 21.35 -13.05
N TRP A 103 -17.17 20.24 -13.79
CA TRP A 103 -18.28 19.82 -14.66
C TRP A 103 -19.39 19.05 -13.93
N GLU A 104 -19.35 19.00 -12.60
CA GLU A 104 -20.32 18.32 -11.74
C GLU A 104 -20.44 16.80 -12.05
N LEU A 105 -19.43 16.20 -12.66
CA LEU A 105 -19.38 14.75 -12.90
C LEU A 105 -18.87 14.00 -11.66
N ILE A 106 -18.11 14.69 -10.81
CA ILE A 106 -17.66 14.25 -9.49
C ILE A 106 -18.21 15.24 -8.47
N GLU A 107 -18.88 14.76 -7.43
CA GLU A 107 -19.41 15.62 -6.35
C GLU A 107 -18.50 15.64 -5.11
N GLY A 108 -17.79 14.53 -4.85
CA GLY A 108 -16.92 14.40 -3.69
C GLY A 108 -17.65 14.13 -2.37
N GLU A 109 -18.94 13.85 -2.42
CA GLU A 109 -19.75 13.56 -1.22
C GLU A 109 -19.48 12.15 -0.69
N THR A 110 -19.40 11.15 -1.57
CA THR A 110 -19.16 9.76 -1.20
C THR A 110 -18.06 9.15 -2.05
N ILE A 111 -16.97 8.74 -1.40
CA ILE A 111 -15.81 8.10 -2.04
C ILE A 111 -15.73 6.64 -1.61
N ALA A 112 -15.92 5.72 -2.55
CA ALA A 112 -15.66 4.31 -2.34
C ALA A 112 -14.15 4.04 -2.49
N ILE A 113 -13.54 3.37 -1.50
CA ILE A 113 -12.13 3.01 -1.54
C ILE A 113 -12.00 1.49 -1.54
N ASP A 114 -11.29 0.97 -2.53
CA ASP A 114 -11.02 -0.46 -2.69
C ASP A 114 -9.58 -0.70 -3.16
N SER A 115 -9.08 -1.92 -2.96
CA SER A 115 -7.74 -2.33 -3.39
C SER A 115 -7.79 -3.36 -4.50
N PHE A 116 -6.79 -3.31 -5.38
CA PHE A 116 -6.58 -4.38 -6.36
C PHE A 116 -5.09 -4.59 -6.60
N LYS A 117 -4.75 -5.83 -6.96
CA LYS A 117 -3.35 -6.24 -7.11
C LYS A 117 -2.96 -6.36 -8.56
N ILE A 118 -1.83 -5.76 -8.91
CA ILE A 118 -1.23 -5.88 -10.23
C ILE A 118 0.16 -6.51 -10.14
N ARG A 119 0.53 -7.30 -11.14
CA ARG A 119 1.86 -7.92 -11.20
C ARG A 119 2.91 -6.87 -11.57
N ALA A 120 4.04 -6.92 -10.88
CA ALA A 120 5.21 -6.11 -11.18
C ALA A 120 6.16 -6.85 -12.13
N GLN A 121 7.18 -6.14 -12.63
CA GLN A 121 8.24 -6.74 -13.42
C GLN A 121 9.34 -7.33 -12.51
N ASN A 122 8.95 -8.22 -11.60
CA ASN A 122 9.88 -8.89 -10.70
C ASN A 122 9.45 -10.33 -10.42
N ALA A 123 10.39 -11.28 -10.50
CA ALA A 123 10.11 -12.68 -10.18
C ALA A 123 10.19 -12.91 -8.65
N LEU A 124 9.41 -13.85 -8.11
CA LEU A 124 9.49 -14.24 -6.68
C LEU A 124 10.90 -14.61 -6.23
N LYS A 125 11.68 -15.26 -7.10
CA LYS A 125 13.08 -15.61 -6.83
C LYS A 125 13.96 -14.36 -6.60
N ASN A 126 13.61 -13.23 -7.22
CA ASN A 126 14.31 -11.94 -7.12
C ASN A 126 13.71 -11.00 -6.05
N ASN A 127 12.84 -11.51 -5.17
CA ASN A 127 12.37 -10.78 -3.98
C ASN A 127 12.93 -11.43 -2.72
N PHE A 128 13.47 -10.62 -1.80
CA PHE A 128 14.20 -11.08 -0.62
C PHE A 128 13.65 -10.46 0.65
N ASN A 129 13.58 -11.27 1.71
CA ASN A 129 13.42 -10.85 3.10
C ASN A 129 14.58 -11.45 3.90
N GLN A 130 14.74 -11.07 5.18
CA GLN A 130 15.86 -11.53 6.01
C GLN A 130 15.93 -13.07 6.06
N ASN A 131 14.81 -13.74 6.37
CA ASN A 131 14.76 -15.21 6.43
C ASN A 131 15.23 -15.88 5.12
N LYS A 132 14.83 -15.35 3.96
CA LYS A 132 15.25 -15.91 2.67
C LYS A 132 16.75 -15.69 2.43
N ILE A 133 17.30 -14.56 2.86
CA ILE A 133 18.74 -14.29 2.78
C ILE A 133 19.50 -15.28 3.67
N ASP A 134 19.09 -15.42 4.92
CA ASP A 134 19.71 -16.32 5.90
C ASP A 134 19.71 -17.77 5.40
N LEU A 135 18.58 -18.24 4.86
CA LEU A 135 18.47 -19.58 4.27
C LEU A 135 19.43 -19.80 3.09
N ASN A 136 19.60 -18.79 2.23
CA ASN A 136 20.52 -18.90 1.10
C ASN A 136 21.99 -18.89 1.56
N ILE A 137 22.33 -18.08 2.56
CA ILE A 137 23.68 -18.05 3.14
C ILE A 137 24.00 -19.38 3.82
N ALA A 138 23.09 -19.91 4.63
CA ALA A 138 23.27 -21.20 5.29
C ALA A 138 23.42 -22.36 4.29
N PHE A 139 22.67 -22.34 3.19
CA PHE A 139 22.83 -23.32 2.11
C PHE A 139 24.20 -23.22 1.44
N ILE A 140 24.69 -22.00 1.19
CA ILE A 140 26.02 -21.77 0.61
C ILE A 140 27.11 -22.24 1.58
N ASP A 141 27.01 -21.90 2.86
CA ASP A 141 27.97 -22.31 3.89
C ASP A 141 28.06 -23.84 3.98
N GLY A 142 26.92 -24.54 3.90
CA GLY A 142 26.89 -26.00 3.83
C GLY A 142 27.60 -26.57 2.59
N LYS A 143 27.44 -25.93 1.42
CA LYS A 143 28.13 -26.35 0.19
C LYS A 143 29.62 -26.09 0.21
N ILE A 144 30.05 -24.95 0.77
CA ILE A 144 31.47 -24.65 0.95
C ILE A 144 32.11 -25.68 1.87
N LYS A 145 31.43 -26.03 2.97
CA LYS A 145 31.90 -27.07 3.89
C LYS A 145 32.06 -28.43 3.20
N GLU A 146 31.08 -28.85 2.40
CA GLU A 146 31.15 -30.10 1.61
C GLU A 146 32.34 -30.11 0.64
N TYR A 147 32.64 -28.98 -0.01
CA TYR A 147 33.80 -28.86 -0.89
C TYR A 147 35.13 -28.84 -0.13
N GLN A 148 35.18 -28.24 1.06
CA GLN A 148 36.36 -28.27 1.93
C GLN A 148 36.66 -29.70 2.41
N GLU A 149 35.63 -30.47 2.80
CA GLU A 149 35.78 -31.88 3.17
C GLU A 149 36.31 -32.72 1.97
N GLN A 150 35.88 -32.42 0.74
CA GLN A 150 36.41 -33.09 -0.46
C GLN A 150 37.88 -32.77 -0.74
N LEU A 151 38.34 -31.55 -0.44
CA LEU A 151 39.76 -31.18 -0.54
C LEU A 151 40.60 -31.94 0.49
N ASP A 152 40.06 -32.14 1.70
CA ASP A 152 40.74 -32.86 2.78
C ASP A 152 40.87 -34.38 2.49
N GLU A 153 39.96 -34.96 1.69
CA GLU A 153 39.91 -36.40 1.36
C GLU A 153 40.63 -36.78 0.05
N GLY A 154 40.94 -35.83 -0.84
CA GLY A 154 41.45 -36.11 -2.20
C GLY A 154 42.97 -35.99 -2.37
N ASP A 155 43.65 -37.06 -2.80
CA ASP A 155 45.11 -37.14 -3.00
C ASP A 155 45.64 -36.64 -4.39
N GLY A 156 44.80 -36.01 -5.24
CA GLY A 156 45.15 -35.70 -6.64
C GLY A 156 45.07 -34.21 -7.04
N ASP A 157 46.19 -33.63 -7.50
CA ASP A 157 46.35 -32.21 -7.89
C ASP A 157 45.33 -31.68 -8.93
N SER A 158 44.80 -32.52 -9.83
CA SER A 158 43.89 -32.05 -10.90
C SER A 158 42.48 -31.72 -10.41
N ASP A 159 42.03 -32.38 -9.35
CA ASP A 159 40.66 -32.23 -8.82
C ASP A 159 40.58 -31.08 -7.80
N HIS A 160 41.71 -30.75 -7.16
CA HIS A 160 41.82 -29.65 -6.19
C HIS A 160 41.47 -28.29 -6.81
N GLN A 161 42.03 -27.97 -7.98
CA GLN A 161 41.78 -26.68 -8.64
C GLN A 161 40.29 -26.49 -8.99
N GLU A 162 39.62 -27.55 -9.45
CA GLU A 162 38.19 -27.47 -9.79
C GLU A 162 37.32 -27.26 -8.53
N ILE A 163 37.69 -27.86 -7.41
CA ILE A 163 36.99 -27.70 -6.14
C ILE A 163 37.23 -26.31 -5.55
N GLU A 164 38.46 -25.79 -5.61
CA GLU A 164 38.78 -24.40 -5.23
C GLU A 164 37.97 -23.39 -6.05
N ASP A 165 37.85 -23.59 -7.37
CA ASP A 165 37.02 -22.75 -8.24
C ASP A 165 35.54 -22.79 -7.83
N LYS A 166 35.03 -23.96 -7.42
CA LYS A 166 33.67 -24.11 -6.90
C LYS A 166 33.49 -23.36 -5.57
N ILE A 167 34.46 -23.42 -4.66
CA ILE A 167 34.44 -22.66 -3.39
C ILE A 167 34.44 -21.17 -3.69
N ALA A 168 35.35 -20.68 -4.54
CA ALA A 168 35.41 -19.27 -4.93
C ALA A 168 34.09 -18.79 -5.57
N TYR A 169 33.47 -19.62 -6.41
CA TYR A 169 32.16 -19.33 -6.98
C TYR A 169 31.06 -19.23 -5.91
N GLN A 170 31.03 -20.12 -4.92
CA GLN A 170 30.07 -20.06 -3.81
C GLN A 170 30.30 -18.84 -2.92
N GLU A 171 31.55 -18.49 -2.60
CA GLU A 171 31.87 -17.26 -1.86
C GLU A 171 31.41 -16.00 -2.62
N SER A 172 31.61 -15.95 -3.95
CA SER A 172 31.09 -14.86 -4.78
C SER A 172 29.56 -14.73 -4.72
N LYS A 173 28.83 -15.85 -4.56
CA LYS A 173 27.38 -15.84 -4.36
C LYS A 173 27.01 -15.38 -2.96
N LYS A 174 27.77 -15.78 -1.94
CA LYS A 174 27.57 -15.36 -0.56
C LYS A 174 27.71 -13.84 -0.43
N GLU A 175 28.73 -13.25 -1.06
CA GLU A 175 28.90 -11.80 -1.12
C GLU A 175 27.70 -11.09 -1.78
N LYS A 176 27.13 -11.64 -2.86
CA LYS A 176 25.90 -11.09 -3.46
C LYS A 176 24.75 -11.05 -2.46
N TYR A 177 24.54 -12.10 -1.67
CA TYR A 177 23.50 -12.11 -0.64
C TYR A 177 23.81 -11.14 0.51
N ARG A 178 25.07 -11.01 0.93
CA ARG A 178 25.48 -9.98 1.91
C ARG A 178 25.26 -8.56 1.40
N ASN A 179 25.43 -8.32 0.11
CA ASN A 179 25.11 -7.02 -0.49
C ASN A 179 23.60 -6.76 -0.51
N ILE A 180 22.79 -7.77 -0.81
CA ILE A 180 21.32 -7.68 -0.72
C ILE A 180 20.88 -7.43 0.73
N GLU A 181 21.51 -8.09 1.71
CA GLU A 181 21.27 -7.87 3.14
C GLU A 181 21.54 -6.42 3.56
N LYS A 182 22.68 -5.86 3.15
CA LYS A 182 23.01 -4.45 3.37
C LYS A 182 21.97 -3.52 2.75
N GLN A 183 21.55 -3.79 1.51
CA GLN A 183 20.50 -3.01 0.85
C GLN A 183 19.15 -3.10 1.58
N LEU A 184 18.78 -4.29 2.05
CA LEU A 184 17.56 -4.51 2.83
C LEU A 184 17.59 -3.70 4.12
N GLN A 185 18.67 -3.75 4.89
CA GLN A 185 18.83 -3.00 6.13
C GLN A 185 18.83 -1.49 5.89
N GLN A 186 19.54 -1.00 4.87
CA GLN A 186 19.58 0.41 4.50
C GLN A 186 18.21 0.94 4.06
N SER A 187 17.40 0.10 3.40
CA SER A 187 16.06 0.49 2.98
C SER A 187 15.07 0.66 4.14
N GLY A 188 15.33 0.04 5.30
CA GLY A 188 14.38 -0.02 6.42
C GLY A 188 13.12 -0.86 6.14
N GLU A 189 13.03 -1.50 4.97
CA GLU A 189 11.90 -2.32 4.55
C GLU A 189 12.02 -3.76 5.03
N LYS A 190 10.88 -4.45 5.15
CA LYS A 190 10.87 -5.90 5.48
C LYS A 190 11.26 -6.79 4.30
N GLN A 191 11.26 -6.24 3.09
CA GLN A 191 11.57 -6.95 1.86
C GLN A 191 12.09 -6.01 0.77
N ILE A 192 12.87 -6.58 -0.15
CA ILE A 192 13.43 -5.87 -1.31
C ILE A 192 13.21 -6.68 -2.60
N SER A 193 12.85 -5.98 -3.67
CA SER A 193 12.73 -6.51 -5.03
C SER A 193 13.88 -6.00 -5.89
N LEU A 194 14.60 -6.88 -6.59
CA LEU A 194 15.80 -6.47 -7.32
C LEU A 194 15.52 -5.83 -8.69
N SER A 195 14.48 -6.29 -9.40
CA SER A 195 14.16 -5.79 -10.75
C SER A 195 13.23 -4.58 -10.72
N ASP A 196 12.34 -4.53 -9.72
CA ASP A 196 11.34 -3.47 -9.54
C ASP A 196 11.32 -3.08 -8.05
N PRO A 197 12.16 -2.13 -7.61
CA PRO A 197 12.39 -1.84 -6.18
C PRO A 197 11.14 -1.42 -5.39
N ASP A 198 10.17 -0.82 -6.09
CA ASP A 198 8.92 -0.35 -5.50
C ASP A 198 7.92 -1.50 -5.31
N ALA A 199 8.10 -2.62 -6.02
CA ALA A 199 7.23 -3.77 -5.93
C ALA A 199 7.46 -4.58 -4.66
N LYS A 200 6.39 -5.16 -4.14
CA LYS A 200 6.40 -5.97 -2.91
C LYS A 200 5.82 -7.36 -3.17
N SER A 201 6.24 -8.34 -2.39
CA SER A 201 5.55 -9.63 -2.33
C SER A 201 4.16 -9.44 -1.73
N VAL A 202 3.13 -9.71 -2.53
CA VAL A 202 1.71 -9.55 -2.21
C VAL A 202 0.96 -10.86 -2.42
N VAL A 203 -0.07 -11.10 -1.62
CA VAL A 203 -0.93 -12.27 -1.76
C VAL A 203 -1.99 -11.97 -2.80
N LEU A 204 -1.87 -12.49 -4.03
CA LEU A 204 -2.83 -12.24 -5.12
C LEU A 204 -4.21 -12.86 -4.83
N HIS A 205 -4.22 -14.15 -4.51
CA HIS A 205 -5.45 -14.90 -4.26
C HIS A 205 -5.18 -16.06 -3.31
N ARG A 206 -5.87 -16.10 -2.16
CA ARG A 206 -5.70 -17.12 -1.12
C ARG A 206 -4.23 -17.28 -0.69
N ASN A 207 -3.57 -18.35 -1.10
CA ASN A 207 -2.19 -18.68 -0.74
C ASN A 207 -1.20 -18.41 -1.88
N ILE A 208 -1.66 -17.82 -3.00
CA ILE A 208 -0.81 -17.51 -4.15
C ILE A 208 -0.13 -16.17 -3.90
N VAL A 209 1.17 -16.23 -3.62
CA VAL A 209 2.04 -15.07 -3.45
C VAL A 209 2.65 -14.69 -4.80
N ASN A 210 2.76 -13.40 -5.09
CA ASN A 210 3.44 -12.89 -6.27
C ASN A 210 4.07 -11.54 -5.96
N VAL A 211 5.00 -11.08 -6.81
CA VAL A 211 5.58 -9.74 -6.65
C VAL A 211 4.78 -8.74 -7.47
N GLY A 212 4.32 -7.68 -6.82
CA GLY A 212 3.34 -6.76 -7.39
C GLY A 212 3.12 -5.50 -6.57
N TYR A 213 2.10 -4.77 -6.98
CA TYR A 213 1.59 -3.60 -6.27
C TYR A 213 0.18 -3.90 -5.77
N ASN A 214 -0.14 -3.37 -4.60
CA ASN A 214 -1.48 -3.43 -4.04
C ASN A 214 -2.09 -2.04 -4.12
N ILE A 215 -2.62 -1.71 -5.29
CA ILE A 215 -3.11 -0.38 -5.61
C ILE A 215 -4.37 -0.12 -4.82
N GLN A 216 -4.36 0.97 -4.07
CA GLN A 216 -5.52 1.54 -3.40
C GLN A 216 -6.16 2.55 -4.34
N ALA A 217 -7.48 2.52 -4.48
CA ALA A 217 -8.22 3.30 -5.46
C ALA A 217 -9.45 3.95 -4.83
N GLY A 218 -9.60 5.26 -5.01
CA GLY A 218 -10.80 6.01 -4.64
C GLY A 218 -11.68 6.29 -5.86
N CYS A 219 -12.98 6.04 -5.75
CA CYS A 219 -13.98 6.33 -6.78
C CYS A 219 -15.14 7.13 -6.19
N ASP A 220 -15.60 8.15 -6.92
CA ASP A 220 -16.77 8.94 -6.56
C ASP A 220 -18.08 8.21 -6.88
N ALA A 221 -19.08 8.31 -6.00
CA ALA A 221 -20.32 7.57 -6.11
C ALA A 221 -21.28 8.07 -7.21
N LYS A 222 -21.25 9.36 -7.58
CA LYS A 222 -22.24 9.98 -8.49
C LYS A 222 -22.25 9.31 -9.86
N ASN A 223 -21.08 9.25 -10.49
CA ASN A 223 -20.89 8.67 -11.82
C ASN A 223 -19.86 7.53 -11.84
N LYS A 224 -19.46 7.01 -10.66
CA LYS A 224 -18.48 5.92 -10.53
C LYS A 224 -17.13 6.26 -11.15
N LEU A 225 -16.74 7.52 -11.05
CA LEU A 225 -15.51 8.05 -11.65
C LEU A 225 -14.33 7.92 -10.71
N PHE A 226 -13.18 7.62 -11.31
CA PHE A 226 -11.93 7.40 -10.59
C PHE A 226 -11.35 8.74 -10.10
N VAL A 227 -11.02 8.83 -8.81
CA VAL A 227 -10.58 10.07 -8.15
C VAL A 227 -9.08 10.05 -7.87
N ASN A 228 -8.58 9.02 -7.18
CA ASN A 228 -7.18 8.95 -6.79
C ASN A 228 -6.69 7.51 -6.61
N ASN A 229 -5.37 7.34 -6.65
CA ASN A 229 -4.70 6.08 -6.33
C ASN A 229 -3.49 6.29 -5.42
N ASP A 230 -3.15 5.23 -4.71
CA ASP A 230 -1.87 5.01 -4.06
C ASP A 230 -1.36 3.59 -4.39
N THR A 231 -0.06 3.41 -4.59
CA THR A 231 0.54 2.09 -4.84
C THR A 231 0.52 1.16 -3.62
N GLY A 232 0.17 1.71 -2.45
CA GLY A 232 -0.11 1.03 -1.22
C GLY A 232 1.11 0.38 -0.58
N THR A 233 0.82 -0.42 0.46
CA THR A 233 1.80 -1.33 1.07
C THR A 233 1.44 -2.78 0.70
N VAL A 234 1.86 -3.77 1.49
CA VAL A 234 1.52 -5.18 1.21
C VAL A 234 0.03 -5.47 1.36
N ASN A 235 -0.70 -4.66 2.15
CA ASN A 235 -2.13 -4.82 2.40
C ASN A 235 -2.81 -3.46 2.71
N ASP A 236 -4.12 -3.50 2.92
CA ASP A 236 -4.99 -2.31 3.00
C ASP A 236 -5.19 -1.80 4.43
N THR A 237 -4.61 -2.48 5.43
CA THR A 237 -4.88 -2.24 6.87
C THR A 237 -4.61 -0.80 7.29
N HIS A 238 -3.68 -0.13 6.62
CA HIS A 238 -3.26 1.24 6.93
C HIS A 238 -3.58 2.26 5.82
N ALA A 239 -4.35 1.85 4.81
CA ALA A 239 -4.56 2.63 3.60
C ALA A 239 -5.73 3.62 3.68
N LEU A 240 -6.66 3.46 4.62
CA LEU A 240 -7.90 4.24 4.67
C LEU A 240 -7.65 5.75 4.77
N SER A 241 -6.97 6.20 5.83
CA SER A 241 -6.84 7.65 6.03
C SER A 241 -5.94 8.34 5.01
N PRO A 242 -4.80 7.76 4.54
CA PRO A 242 -4.00 8.40 3.50
C PRO A 242 -4.76 8.66 2.21
N ILE A 243 -5.46 7.66 1.66
CA ILE A 243 -6.18 7.82 0.39
C ILE A 243 -7.43 8.69 0.53
N ALA A 244 -8.11 8.63 1.68
CA ALA A 244 -9.25 9.49 1.97
C ALA A 244 -8.83 10.96 2.08
N LEU A 245 -7.74 11.25 2.81
CA LEU A 245 -7.24 12.62 2.93
C LEU A 245 -6.77 13.17 1.58
N ASP A 246 -6.08 12.36 0.77
CA ASP A 246 -5.67 12.76 -0.59
C ASP A 246 -6.87 13.05 -1.49
N ALA A 247 -7.95 12.25 -1.40
CA ALA A 247 -9.18 12.50 -2.15
C ALA A 247 -9.87 13.79 -1.69
N LYS A 248 -9.97 14.00 -0.37
CA LYS A 248 -10.54 15.22 0.21
C LYS A 248 -9.80 16.47 -0.24
N GLU A 249 -8.46 16.43 -0.20
CA GLU A 249 -7.60 17.53 -0.64
C GLU A 249 -7.73 17.79 -2.14
N LEU A 250 -7.68 16.73 -2.96
CA LEU A 250 -7.85 16.83 -4.41
C LEU A 250 -9.18 17.45 -4.79
N LEU A 251 -10.26 16.99 -4.15
CA LEU A 251 -11.61 17.48 -4.42
C LEU A 251 -11.91 18.78 -3.69
N ARG A 252 -11.06 19.28 -2.79
CA ARG A 252 -11.27 20.53 -2.04
C ARG A 252 -12.66 20.60 -1.38
N VAL A 253 -13.05 19.52 -0.69
CA VAL A 253 -14.32 19.43 0.04
C VAL A 253 -14.07 19.54 1.54
N GLU A 254 -14.99 20.16 2.29
CA GLU A 254 -14.87 20.30 3.75
C GLU A 254 -15.21 18.99 4.47
N SER A 255 -16.15 18.22 3.94
CA SER A 255 -16.56 16.93 4.47
C SER A 255 -16.84 15.94 3.33
N MET A 256 -16.69 14.66 3.63
CA MET A 256 -17.04 13.57 2.71
C MET A 256 -17.32 12.28 3.47
N ARG A 257 -18.03 11.36 2.84
CA ARG A 257 -18.26 9.99 3.30
C ARG A 257 -17.28 9.05 2.58
N THR A 258 -16.80 8.03 3.28
CA THR A 258 -16.01 6.96 2.64
C THR A 258 -16.65 5.60 2.83
N LEU A 259 -16.67 4.78 1.77
CA LEU A 259 -17.18 3.42 1.81
C LEU A 259 -16.03 2.44 1.60
N THR A 260 -15.81 1.53 2.55
CA THR A 260 -14.69 0.57 2.50
C THR A 260 -15.04 -0.82 3.00
N ASP A 261 -14.32 -1.81 2.49
CA ASP A 261 -14.39 -3.17 2.96
C ASP A 261 -13.80 -3.32 4.38
N LYS A 262 -13.89 -4.53 4.92
CA LYS A 262 -13.35 -4.82 6.25
C LYS A 262 -11.83 -4.68 6.33
N GLY A 263 -11.07 -4.82 5.25
CA GLY A 263 -9.61 -4.68 5.23
C GLY A 263 -9.14 -3.34 5.78
N TYR A 264 -9.84 -2.27 5.43
CA TYR A 264 -9.57 -0.88 5.83
C TYR A 264 -9.95 -0.53 7.27
N THR A 265 -10.70 -1.41 7.96
CA THR A 265 -11.20 -1.16 9.31
C THR A 265 -10.06 -1.23 10.34
N THR A 266 -9.45 -0.08 10.61
CA THR A 266 -8.43 0.12 11.64
C THR A 266 -8.76 1.35 12.46
N ALA A 267 -8.90 1.17 13.79
CA ALA A 267 -9.37 2.19 14.72
C ALA A 267 -8.67 3.56 14.58
N LYS A 268 -7.34 3.55 14.48
CA LYS A 268 -6.53 4.76 14.28
C LYS A 268 -6.90 5.52 13.01
N HIS A 269 -7.14 4.82 11.89
CA HIS A 269 -7.48 5.48 10.62
C HIS A 269 -8.92 5.99 10.60
N LEU A 270 -9.85 5.30 11.26
CA LEU A 270 -11.23 5.79 11.45
C LEU A 270 -11.25 7.09 12.27
N ASP A 271 -10.47 7.15 13.35
CA ASP A 271 -10.33 8.36 14.17
C ASP A 271 -9.73 9.52 13.38
N ILE A 272 -8.65 9.28 12.62
CA ILE A 272 -8.05 10.30 11.73
C ILE A 272 -9.08 10.81 10.73
N CYS A 273 -9.83 9.92 10.07
CA CYS A 273 -10.87 10.33 9.12
C CYS A 273 -11.91 11.24 9.81
N THR A 274 -12.46 10.77 10.94
CA THR A 274 -13.51 11.49 11.69
C THR A 274 -13.05 12.88 12.10
N LYS A 275 -11.82 13.02 12.62
CA LYS A 275 -11.24 14.31 13.02
C LYS A 275 -10.99 15.26 11.85
N ASN A 276 -10.89 14.73 10.63
CA ASN A 276 -10.69 15.51 9.41
C ASN A 276 -11.99 15.64 8.62
N GLY A 277 -13.17 15.60 9.25
CA GLY A 277 -14.46 15.79 8.58
C GLY A 277 -14.82 14.69 7.58
N ILE A 278 -14.16 13.54 7.65
CA ILE A 278 -14.45 12.37 6.80
C ILE A 278 -15.26 11.39 7.65
N THR A 279 -16.43 10.99 7.16
CA THR A 279 -17.30 10.02 7.83
C THR A 279 -17.12 8.64 7.22
N PRO A 280 -16.38 7.72 7.87
CA PRO A 280 -16.14 6.40 7.31
C PRO A 280 -17.34 5.46 7.52
N TYR A 281 -17.59 4.63 6.52
CA TYR A 281 -18.49 3.48 6.52
C TYR A 281 -17.66 2.26 6.12
N SER A 282 -16.89 1.76 7.09
CA SER A 282 -16.02 0.60 6.89
C SER A 282 -16.67 -0.65 7.46
N SER A 283 -16.74 -1.74 6.71
CA SER A 283 -17.36 -2.97 7.21
C SER A 283 -16.73 -3.42 8.53
N PRO A 284 -17.52 -3.66 9.60
CA PRO A 284 -16.97 -4.06 10.89
C PRO A 284 -16.11 -5.34 10.80
N LYS A 285 -15.02 -5.38 11.56
CA LYS A 285 -14.26 -6.62 11.80
C LYS A 285 -14.85 -7.32 13.02
N ASP A 286 -15.12 -8.62 12.91
CA ASP A 286 -15.46 -9.42 14.07
C ASP A 286 -14.31 -9.41 15.08
N HIS A 287 -14.65 -9.38 16.36
CA HIS A 287 -13.66 -9.54 17.41
C HIS A 287 -13.12 -10.97 17.35
N SER A 288 -11.81 -11.11 17.14
CA SER A 288 -11.09 -12.38 17.32
C SER A 288 -10.98 -12.71 18.81
N SER A 289 -12.11 -12.87 19.48
CA SER A 289 -12.17 -13.28 20.87
C SER A 289 -11.70 -14.73 20.92
N LYS A 290 -10.65 -15.03 21.67
CA LYS A 290 -10.31 -16.43 21.95
C LYS A 290 -11.52 -17.04 22.68
N HIS A 291 -12.14 -18.07 22.11
CA HIS A 291 -13.16 -18.86 22.79
C HIS A 291 -12.51 -19.64 23.92
N ASN A 292 -12.25 -18.95 25.04
CA ASN A 292 -11.54 -19.45 26.20
C ASN A 292 -12.49 -19.82 27.35
N GLY A 293 -13.81 -19.86 27.07
CA GLY A 293 -14.87 -20.15 28.04
C GLY A 293 -15.13 -19.03 29.06
N LEU A 294 -14.47 -17.88 28.92
CA LEU A 294 -14.68 -16.71 29.76
C LEU A 294 -15.68 -15.74 29.12
N TYR A 295 -16.32 -14.91 29.92
CA TYR A 295 -17.19 -13.83 29.45
C TYR A 295 -16.47 -13.00 28.37
N PRO A 296 -17.02 -12.95 27.14
CA PRO A 296 -16.47 -12.15 26.06
C PRO A 296 -16.55 -10.66 26.39
N MET A 297 -15.73 -9.87 25.68
CA MET A 297 -15.68 -8.41 25.86
C MET A 297 -17.02 -7.73 25.56
N ILE A 298 -17.84 -8.33 24.70
CA ILE A 298 -19.15 -7.80 24.31
C ILE A 298 -20.14 -7.72 25.49
N ASP A 299 -19.95 -8.54 26.53
CA ASP A 299 -20.81 -8.52 27.71
C ASP A 299 -20.44 -7.37 28.68
N PHE A 300 -19.32 -6.67 28.43
CA PHE A 300 -18.90 -5.52 29.20
C PHE A 300 -19.36 -4.23 28.52
N LYS A 301 -20.34 -3.55 29.14
CA LYS A 301 -20.94 -2.33 28.60
C LYS A 301 -20.04 -1.13 28.91
N TYR A 302 -19.65 -0.36 27.89
CA TYR A 302 -18.86 0.85 28.05
C TYR A 302 -19.75 2.09 28.11
N ASP A 303 -19.55 2.94 29.13
CA ASP A 303 -20.16 4.26 29.23
C ASP A 303 -19.13 5.33 28.80
N LYS A 304 -19.38 5.96 27.64
CA LYS A 304 -18.48 6.97 27.04
C LYS A 304 -18.43 8.26 27.85
N ILE A 305 -19.49 8.62 28.58
CA ILE A 305 -19.58 9.87 29.36
C ILE A 305 -18.81 9.72 30.66
N LYS A 306 -19.00 8.59 31.35
CA LYS A 306 -18.36 8.33 32.64
C LYS A 306 -16.95 7.74 32.51
N ASP A 307 -16.54 7.31 31.32
CA ASP A 307 -15.29 6.58 31.05
C ASP A 307 -15.15 5.34 31.96
N ILE A 308 -16.19 4.51 32.01
CA ILE A 308 -16.23 3.28 32.83
C ILE A 308 -16.79 2.10 32.04
N TYR A 309 -16.49 0.89 32.52
CA TYR A 309 -17.13 -0.34 32.07
C TYR A 309 -18.03 -0.91 33.16
N THR A 310 -19.17 -1.47 32.79
CA THR A 310 -20.00 -2.31 33.66
C THR A 310 -19.85 -3.76 33.22
N CYS A 311 -19.45 -4.64 34.14
CA CYS A 311 -19.33 -6.07 33.84
C CYS A 311 -20.68 -6.81 33.97
N PRO A 312 -20.75 -8.09 33.57
CA PRO A 312 -21.99 -8.90 33.67
C PRO A 312 -22.52 -9.09 35.09
N ALA A 313 -21.70 -8.76 36.10
CA ALA A 313 -22.05 -8.78 37.52
C ALA A 313 -22.54 -7.43 38.05
N ASP A 314 -22.83 -6.48 37.15
CA ASP A 314 -23.18 -5.08 37.44
C ASP A 314 -22.13 -4.31 38.27
N GLN A 315 -20.88 -4.79 38.27
CA GLN A 315 -19.77 -4.11 38.93
C GLN A 315 -19.09 -3.13 37.96
N VAL A 316 -18.77 -1.94 38.47
CA VAL A 316 -18.10 -0.88 37.70
C VAL A 316 -16.60 -1.11 37.68
N LEU A 317 -16.00 -1.07 36.49
CA LEU A 317 -14.55 -1.07 36.25
C LEU A 317 -14.14 0.34 35.82
N SER A 318 -13.30 0.99 36.63
CA SER A 318 -12.79 2.33 36.37
C SER A 318 -11.34 2.28 35.86
N THR A 319 -10.91 3.40 35.28
CA THR A 319 -9.53 3.61 34.86
C THR A 319 -8.81 4.55 35.84
N ASN A 320 -7.49 4.45 35.91
CA ASN A 320 -6.65 5.43 36.61
C ASN A 320 -6.32 6.66 35.72
N GLY A 321 -6.87 6.72 34.50
CA GLY A 321 -6.66 7.81 33.55
C GLY A 321 -5.34 7.73 32.77
N SER A 322 -4.41 6.85 33.16
CA SER A 322 -3.13 6.70 32.47
C SER A 322 -3.30 6.02 31.11
N VAL A 323 -2.61 6.55 30.11
CA VAL A 323 -2.49 5.93 28.78
C VAL A 323 -1.15 5.21 28.72
N TYR A 324 -1.19 3.92 28.39
CA TYR A 324 -0.03 3.06 28.28
C TYR A 324 0.31 2.84 26.82
N ASP A 325 1.59 2.89 26.48
CA ASP A 325 2.09 2.54 25.16
C ASP A 325 2.61 1.08 25.19
N LYS A 326 2.00 0.23 24.36
CA LYS A 326 2.44 -1.15 24.16
C LYS A 326 2.88 -1.33 22.72
N ALA A 327 4.17 -1.12 22.46
CA ALA A 327 4.76 -1.26 21.12
C ALA A 327 4.02 -0.43 20.05
N GLY A 328 3.67 0.81 20.37
CA GLY A 328 2.93 1.74 19.50
C GLY A 328 1.41 1.66 19.63
N HIS A 329 0.87 0.73 20.42
CA HIS A 329 -0.54 0.65 20.74
C HIS A 329 -0.86 1.39 22.03
N LYS A 330 -1.54 2.54 21.90
CA LYS A 330 -1.98 3.34 23.04
C LYS A 330 -3.30 2.80 23.60
N VAL A 331 -3.28 2.40 24.87
CA VAL A 331 -4.42 1.77 25.56
C VAL A 331 -4.65 2.39 26.94
N LYS A 332 -5.90 2.38 27.38
CA LYS A 332 -6.32 2.62 28.76
C LYS A 332 -6.69 1.28 29.41
N HIS A 333 -6.44 1.21 30.71
CA HIS A 333 -6.73 0.03 31.51
C HIS A 333 -7.91 0.27 32.43
N TYR A 334 -8.83 -0.68 32.45
CA TYR A 334 -10.03 -0.66 33.31
C TYR A 334 -10.04 -1.92 34.17
N ASN A 335 -10.20 -1.75 35.47
CA ASN A 335 -10.29 -2.87 36.39
C ASN A 335 -11.07 -2.46 37.65
N ASN A 336 -11.54 -3.48 38.38
CA ASN A 336 -12.02 -3.32 39.74
C ASN A 336 -11.59 -4.55 40.55
N ARG A 337 -10.41 -4.45 41.17
CA ARG A 337 -9.80 -5.56 41.90
C ARG A 337 -10.65 -6.02 43.07
N GLN A 338 -11.35 -5.10 43.74
CA GLN A 338 -12.14 -5.41 44.93
C GLN A 338 -13.40 -6.18 44.55
N ALA A 339 -14.14 -5.71 43.54
CA ALA A 339 -15.29 -6.42 42.99
C ALA A 339 -14.91 -7.84 42.52
N CYS A 340 -13.75 -8.00 41.89
CA CYS A 340 -13.30 -9.32 41.43
C CYS A 340 -12.84 -10.29 42.53
N LYS A 341 -12.63 -9.84 43.78
CA LYS A 341 -12.23 -10.73 44.91
C LYS A 341 -13.41 -11.45 45.54
N VAL A 342 -14.59 -10.82 45.56
CA VAL A 342 -15.76 -11.28 46.33
C VAL A 342 -16.74 -12.09 45.45
N TYR A 343 -16.52 -12.09 44.14
CA TYR A 343 -17.56 -12.50 43.21
C TYR A 343 -17.53 -13.99 42.84
N HIS A 344 -18.72 -14.62 42.89
CA HIS A 344 -18.90 -16.06 42.69
C HIS A 344 -18.77 -16.48 41.21
N LEU A 345 -18.88 -15.54 40.25
CA LEU A 345 -18.67 -15.82 38.81
C LEU A 345 -17.24 -15.52 38.34
N ARG A 346 -16.26 -15.46 39.25
CA ARG A 346 -14.86 -15.15 38.90
C ARG A 346 -14.28 -16.14 37.89
N GLU A 347 -14.58 -17.43 38.05
CA GLU A 347 -14.09 -18.51 37.17
C GLU A 347 -14.57 -18.35 35.72
N LEU A 348 -15.78 -17.80 35.53
CA LEU A 348 -16.35 -17.47 34.23
C LEU A 348 -15.84 -16.12 33.70
N CYS A 349 -15.20 -15.28 34.53
CA CYS A 349 -14.80 -13.92 34.14
C CYS A 349 -13.31 -13.80 33.85
N THR A 350 -12.42 -14.37 34.66
CA THR A 350 -10.96 -14.22 34.50
C THR A 350 -10.16 -15.32 35.22
N LYS A 351 -9.04 -15.74 34.62
CA LYS A 351 -8.03 -16.59 35.27
C LYS A 351 -6.95 -15.78 36.01
N ASN A 352 -6.95 -14.45 35.88
CA ASN A 352 -5.94 -13.58 36.48
C ASN A 352 -6.18 -13.43 38.00
N LYS A 353 -5.12 -13.56 38.80
CA LYS A 353 -5.13 -13.36 40.26
C LYS A 353 -5.58 -11.94 40.68
N ASN A 354 -5.37 -10.95 39.82
CA ASN A 354 -5.73 -9.55 40.08
C ASN A 354 -7.12 -9.14 39.53
N GLY A 355 -7.93 -10.11 39.09
CA GLY A 355 -9.28 -9.83 38.55
C GLY A 355 -9.29 -9.61 37.05
N ARG A 356 -10.47 -9.26 36.51
CA ARG A 356 -10.62 -9.01 35.07
C ARG A 356 -10.00 -7.66 34.74
N PHE A 357 -9.25 -7.65 33.65
CA PHE A 357 -8.54 -6.48 33.17
C PHE A 357 -8.97 -6.22 31.74
N ILE A 358 -9.48 -5.02 31.50
CA ILE A 358 -9.93 -4.59 30.17
C ILE A 358 -8.93 -3.58 29.64
N GLU A 359 -8.44 -3.87 28.44
CA GLU A 359 -7.62 -2.95 27.67
C GLU A 359 -8.50 -2.35 26.58
N ARG A 360 -8.70 -1.03 26.63
CA ARG A 360 -9.42 -0.29 25.60
C ARG A 360 -8.44 0.58 24.83
N SER A 361 -8.41 0.47 23.51
CA SER A 361 -7.63 1.40 22.69
C SER A 361 -8.18 2.82 22.83
N ILE A 362 -7.31 3.83 22.80
CA ILE A 362 -7.73 5.24 22.76
C ILE A 362 -8.59 5.55 21.51
N TYR A 363 -8.46 4.74 20.45
CA TYR A 363 -9.22 4.88 19.21
C TYR A 363 -10.48 4.01 19.16
N GLN A 364 -10.78 3.25 20.22
CA GLN A 364 -11.91 2.31 20.23
C GLN A 364 -13.25 3.03 20.00
N GLY A 365 -13.39 4.28 20.47
CA GLY A 365 -14.59 5.08 20.19
C GLY A 365 -14.89 5.23 18.70
N ALA A 366 -13.86 5.43 17.86
CA ALA A 366 -14.05 5.56 16.41
C ALA A 366 -14.50 4.24 15.75
N MET A 367 -14.07 3.09 16.29
CA MET A 367 -14.56 1.78 15.87
C MET A 367 -16.02 1.57 16.24
N ASP A 368 -16.38 1.90 17.48
CA ASP A 368 -17.74 1.75 18.01
C ASP A 368 -18.71 2.67 17.23
N ASP A 369 -18.32 3.93 17.00
CA ASP A 369 -19.09 4.91 16.23
C ASP A 369 -19.24 4.48 14.75
N ASN A 370 -18.20 3.91 14.13
CA ASN A 370 -18.27 3.35 12.78
C ASN A 370 -19.20 2.13 12.72
N LYS A 371 -19.08 1.20 13.67
CA LYS A 371 -19.93 0.00 13.72
C LYS A 371 -21.40 0.39 13.83
N LYS A 372 -21.72 1.31 14.73
CA LYS A 372 -23.08 1.86 14.87
C LYS A 372 -23.58 2.47 13.56
N ARG A 373 -22.76 3.30 12.89
CA ARG A 373 -23.10 3.89 11.59
C ARG A 373 -23.43 2.84 10.52
N VAL A 374 -22.64 1.78 10.42
CA VAL A 374 -22.89 0.70 9.45
C VAL A 374 -24.14 -0.10 9.80
N GLU A 375 -24.37 -0.38 11.09
CA GLU A 375 -25.57 -1.11 11.55
C GLU A 375 -26.87 -0.31 11.37
N GLU A 376 -26.82 1.01 11.53
CA GLU A 376 -27.95 1.92 11.30
C GLU A 376 -28.21 2.17 9.80
N ASN A 377 -27.24 1.88 8.94
CA ASN A 377 -27.33 2.05 7.49
C ASN A 377 -26.89 0.75 6.78
N PRO A 378 -27.63 -0.36 6.94
CA PRO A 378 -27.40 -1.56 6.16
C PRO A 378 -27.76 -1.21 4.72
N GLY A 379 -26.72 -1.04 3.89
CA GLY A 379 -26.85 -0.56 2.51
C GLY A 379 -27.73 -1.42 1.62
#